data_AF-X5M639-F1
#
_entry.id   AF-X5M639-F1
#
_cell.length_a   1.000
_cell.length_b   1.000
_cell.length_c   1.000
_cell.angle_alpha   90.00
_cell.angle_beta   90.00
_cell.angle_gamma   90.00
#
_symmetry.space_group_name_H-M   'P 1'
#
loop_
_entity.id
_entity.type
_entity.pdbx_description
1 polymer ?
#
loop_
_entity_poly.entity_id
_entity_poly.type
_entity_poly.pdbx_seq_one_letter_code
_entity_poly.pdbx_strand_id
1 'polypeptide(L)'
;MRQLFGLNIRHAAFVAIAVFLSSCASYQLDDAREMTPSGDPFTQALYDAYLNHSARAYEEDNEELSNAFASRAIAAAQGTVVAPVVPVSGALQPGRGSIATFDAARSRLTSALSSGRTSAPAQAANAQAAFDCWYLRAIDPDSDAAAVSRCQSEFNSSIAALEASIAPPPVQVTLPDPATFTSYFGFDEWFLRADALDVIGAAMETARTGGHGEIVLGGHTDTSGRASYNDALSLRRAEAVKATMIELGALPDAIRVVAYGETQLAVQTGDNVREALNRRVEIQLVP
;
A
#
# COMPACT_ATOMS: atom_id res chain seq x y z
N MET A 1 28.29 105.71 -15.89
CA MET A 1 29.23 105.72 -14.74
C MET A 1 28.47 105.21 -13.53
N ARG A 2 29.01 104.17 -12.85
CA ARG A 2 28.52 103.50 -11.60
C ARG A 2 27.31 102.56 -11.79
N GLN A 3 27.21 101.39 -11.14
CA GLN A 3 28.13 100.46 -10.46
C GLN A 3 27.32 99.16 -10.24
N LEU A 4 27.96 98.02 -10.52
CA LEU A 4 27.92 96.73 -9.81
C LEU A 4 26.70 96.34 -8.96
N PHE A 5 26.06 95.21 -9.29
CA PHE A 5 25.65 94.17 -8.32
C PHE A 5 25.59 92.81 -9.02
N GLY A 6 26.43 91.88 -8.60
CA GLY A 6 26.26 90.45 -8.89
C GLY A 6 25.48 89.78 -7.76
N LEU A 7 24.77 88.67 -8.06
CA LEU A 7 24.75 87.48 -7.21
C LEU A 7 23.96 86.31 -7.82
N ASN A 8 24.61 85.15 -7.80
CA ASN A 8 24.11 83.80 -7.46
C ASN A 8 23.02 83.13 -8.29
N ILE A 9 23.49 82.26 -9.20
CA ILE A 9 22.80 81.05 -9.65
C ILE A 9 22.70 80.09 -8.45
N ARG A 10 21.55 80.04 -7.79
CA ARG A 10 21.21 78.97 -6.84
C ARG A 10 20.66 77.78 -7.60
N HIS A 11 21.32 76.64 -7.45
CA HIS A 11 20.89 75.35 -7.98
C HIS A 11 19.56 74.98 -7.33
N ALA A 12 18.48 74.94 -8.11
CA ALA A 12 17.22 74.36 -7.67
C ALA A 12 17.35 72.83 -7.76
N ALA A 13 17.74 72.20 -6.65
CA ALA A 13 17.61 70.77 -6.48
C ALA A 13 16.12 70.45 -6.35
N PHE A 14 15.51 69.96 -7.42
CA PHE A 14 14.21 69.30 -7.36
C PHE A 14 14.40 67.98 -6.60
N VAL A 15 14.07 67.99 -5.30
CA VAL A 15 13.89 66.76 -4.53
C VAL A 15 12.57 66.16 -4.99
N ALA A 16 12.65 65.16 -5.87
CA ALA A 16 11.53 64.27 -6.13
C ALA A 16 11.29 63.46 -4.85
N ILE A 17 10.30 63.87 -4.06
CA ILE A 17 9.80 63.06 -2.94
C ILE A 17 9.06 61.88 -3.56
N ALA A 18 9.75 60.76 -3.70
CA ALA A 18 9.13 59.48 -3.96
C ALA A 18 8.26 59.14 -2.75
N VAL A 19 6.94 59.26 -2.91
CA VAL A 19 5.98 58.74 -1.95
C VAL A 19 6.03 57.22 -2.05
N PHE A 20 6.86 56.60 -1.22
CA PHE A 20 6.79 55.17 -0.98
C PHE A 20 5.53 54.91 -0.15
N LEU A 21 4.45 54.52 -0.82
CA LEU A 21 3.33 53.88 -0.16
C LEU A 21 3.87 52.56 0.43
N SER A 22 4.02 52.53 1.75
CA SER A 22 4.46 51.35 2.48
C SER A 22 3.40 50.25 2.33
N SER A 23 3.66 49.32 1.42
CA SER A 23 2.98 48.02 1.33
C SER A 23 3.36 47.21 2.57
N CYS A 24 2.51 47.20 3.58
CA CYS A 24 2.69 46.40 4.80
C CYS A 24 2.00 45.04 4.62
N ALA A 25 2.51 44.18 3.72
CA ALA A 25 1.85 42.89 3.44
C ALA A 25 2.77 41.78 2.89
N SER A 26 3.87 42.10 2.21
CA SER A 26 4.63 41.13 1.41
C SER A 26 5.96 40.65 2.00
N TYR A 27 6.38 41.17 3.17
CA TYR A 27 7.75 40.96 3.66
C TYR A 27 8.10 39.48 3.88
N GLN A 28 7.25 38.67 4.53
CA GLN A 28 7.65 37.30 4.85
C GLN A 28 7.64 36.37 3.64
N LEU A 29 6.73 36.55 2.69
CA LEU A 29 6.73 35.73 1.47
C LEU A 29 7.94 36.06 0.59
N ASP A 30 8.29 37.34 0.46
CA ASP A 30 9.49 37.74 -0.28
C ASP A 30 10.76 37.26 0.43
N ASP A 31 10.85 37.40 1.77
CA ASP A 31 11.94 36.84 2.56
C ASP A 31 12.06 35.31 2.36
N ALA A 32 10.93 34.60 2.40
CA ALA A 32 10.89 33.16 2.18
C ALA A 32 11.41 32.79 0.79
N ARG A 33 10.99 33.50 -0.28
CA ARG A 33 11.43 33.25 -1.68
C ARG A 33 12.92 33.42 -1.89
N GLU A 34 13.56 34.29 -1.11
CA GLU A 34 15.00 34.54 -1.18
C GLU A 34 15.83 33.49 -0.42
N MET A 35 15.19 32.61 0.34
CA MET A 35 15.88 31.56 1.08
C MET A 35 16.35 30.42 0.18
N THR A 36 17.53 29.88 0.51
CA THR A 36 17.97 28.59 -0.01
C THR A 36 17.72 27.54 1.08
N PRO A 37 16.74 26.62 0.91
CA PRO A 37 16.44 25.64 1.94
C PRO A 37 17.62 24.70 2.17
N SER A 38 17.89 24.42 3.43
CA SER A 38 18.90 23.45 3.86
C SER A 38 18.25 22.29 4.62
N GLY A 39 19.02 21.24 4.92
CA GLY A 39 18.53 20.08 5.69
C GLY A 39 18.20 18.87 4.82
N ASP A 40 17.45 17.93 5.40
CA ASP A 40 17.09 16.68 4.75
C ASP A 40 16.06 16.88 3.61
N PRO A 41 15.86 15.87 2.72
CA PRO A 41 14.94 15.98 1.60
C PRO A 41 13.49 16.32 2.00
N PHE A 42 13.04 15.87 3.18
CA PHE A 42 11.70 16.19 3.67
C PHE A 42 11.60 17.67 4.05
N THR A 43 12.60 18.20 4.73
CA THR A 43 12.69 19.59 5.17
C THR A 43 12.71 20.55 3.97
N GLN A 44 13.49 20.21 2.94
CA GLN A 44 13.52 20.99 1.69
C GLN A 44 12.16 20.96 0.98
N ALA A 45 11.54 19.78 0.85
CA ALA A 45 10.22 19.66 0.23
C ALA A 45 9.12 20.37 1.05
N LEU A 46 9.27 20.40 2.38
CA LEU A 46 8.33 21.07 3.28
C LEU A 46 8.43 22.60 3.15
N TYR A 47 9.63 23.14 2.96
CA TYR A 47 9.82 24.54 2.58
C TYR A 47 9.06 24.86 1.29
N ASP A 48 9.28 24.09 0.23
CA ASP A 48 8.61 24.33 -1.07
C ASP A 48 7.08 24.26 -0.95
N ALA A 49 6.58 23.27 -0.20
CA ALA A 49 5.14 23.08 0.00
C ALA A 49 4.51 24.27 0.74
N TYR A 50 5.14 24.75 1.82
CA TYR A 50 4.65 25.93 2.54
C TYR A 50 4.80 27.22 1.73
N LEU A 51 5.88 27.38 0.96
CA LEU A 51 6.06 28.53 0.09
C LEU A 51 4.93 28.64 -0.95
N ASN A 52 4.51 27.50 -1.52
CA ASN A 52 3.37 27.45 -2.44
C ASN A 52 2.05 27.85 -1.78
N HIS A 53 1.76 27.34 -0.57
CA HIS A 53 0.56 27.76 0.16
C HIS A 53 0.58 29.24 0.55
N SER A 54 1.75 29.78 0.90
CA SER A 54 1.94 31.21 1.15
C SER A 54 1.65 32.04 -0.10
N ALA A 55 2.23 31.68 -1.25
CA ALA A 55 2.00 32.37 -2.52
C ALA A 55 0.52 32.36 -2.93
N ARG A 56 -0.17 31.21 -2.79
CA ARG A 56 -1.61 31.11 -3.06
C ARG A 56 -2.45 32.00 -2.13
N ALA A 57 -2.13 32.03 -0.85
CA ALA A 57 -2.86 32.88 0.10
C ALA A 57 -2.64 34.37 -0.20
N TYR A 58 -1.43 34.75 -0.64
CA TYR A 58 -1.15 36.10 -1.13
C TYR A 58 -1.98 36.48 -2.36
N GLU A 59 -2.11 35.57 -3.34
CA GLU A 59 -2.96 35.77 -4.52
C GLU A 59 -4.46 35.85 -4.20
N GLU A 60 -4.87 35.30 -3.06
CA GLU A 60 -6.24 35.38 -2.53
C GLU A 60 -6.46 36.62 -1.63
N ASP A 61 -5.52 37.57 -1.60
CA ASP A 61 -5.51 38.75 -0.71
C ASP A 61 -5.63 38.39 0.79
N ASN A 62 -5.18 37.19 1.18
CA ASN A 62 -5.19 36.71 2.55
C ASN A 62 -3.78 36.78 3.16
N GLU A 63 -3.40 37.97 3.60
CA GLU A 63 -2.07 38.29 4.12
C GLU A 63 -1.73 37.52 5.41
N GLU A 64 -2.70 37.37 6.31
CA GLU A 64 -2.49 36.65 7.58
C GLU A 64 -2.11 35.18 7.32
N LEU A 65 -2.88 34.51 6.45
CA LEU A 65 -2.60 33.13 6.08
C LEU A 65 -1.31 33.01 5.25
N SER A 66 -1.04 33.98 4.38
CA SER A 66 0.21 34.04 3.61
C SER A 66 1.43 34.10 4.54
N ASN A 67 1.42 34.98 5.55
CA ASN A 67 2.48 35.11 6.53
C ASN A 67 2.59 33.86 7.43
N ALA A 68 1.46 33.26 7.82
CA ALA A 68 1.45 32.01 8.58
C ALA A 68 2.16 30.87 7.84
N PHE A 69 2.05 30.80 6.51
CA PHE A 69 2.77 29.83 5.69
C PHE A 69 4.22 30.24 5.40
N ALA A 70 4.47 31.51 5.12
CA ALA A 70 5.82 32.02 4.88
C ALA A 70 6.74 31.78 6.08
N SER A 71 6.27 32.06 7.30
CA SER A 71 7.01 31.79 8.53
C SER A 71 7.33 30.30 8.72
N ARG A 72 6.43 29.39 8.34
CA ARG A 72 6.67 27.94 8.34
C ARG A 72 7.69 27.53 7.27
N ALA A 73 7.63 28.11 6.08
CA ALA A 73 8.63 27.90 5.03
C ALA A 73 10.01 28.34 5.54
N ILE A 74 10.13 29.56 6.08
CA ILE A 74 11.37 30.09 6.64
C ILE A 74 11.94 29.16 7.72
N ALA A 75 11.10 28.69 8.64
CA ALA A 75 11.51 27.75 9.68
C ALA A 75 12.06 26.44 9.08
N ALA A 76 11.38 25.88 8.07
CA ALA A 76 11.85 24.69 7.36
C ALA A 76 13.19 24.95 6.64
N ALA A 77 13.34 26.07 5.92
CA ALA A 77 14.59 26.41 5.24
C ALA A 77 15.79 26.56 6.19
N GLN A 78 15.55 27.02 7.42
CA GLN A 78 16.54 27.11 8.50
C GLN A 78 16.85 25.76 9.17
N GLY A 79 16.25 24.66 8.73
CA GLY A 79 16.44 23.34 9.31
C GLY A 79 15.70 23.13 10.64
N THR A 80 14.75 24.00 10.98
CA THR A 80 13.91 23.83 12.17
C THR A 80 12.88 22.73 11.92
N VAL A 81 12.65 21.88 12.92
CA VAL A 81 11.59 20.86 12.85
C VAL A 81 10.23 21.55 12.90
N VAL A 82 9.56 21.63 11.75
CA VAL A 82 8.18 22.13 11.65
C VAL A 82 7.23 20.94 11.77
N ALA A 83 6.44 20.89 12.85
CA ALA A 83 5.44 19.85 13.06
C ALA A 83 4.08 20.21 12.45
N PRO A 84 3.24 19.22 12.09
CA PRO A 84 1.85 19.49 11.71
C PRO A 84 1.11 20.25 12.80
N VAL A 85 0.29 21.21 12.40
CA VAL A 85 -0.50 22.07 13.31
C VAL A 85 -1.31 21.23 14.29
N VAL A 86 -1.51 21.74 15.50
CA VAL A 86 -2.28 21.05 16.55
C VAL A 86 -3.68 21.68 16.60
N PRO A 87 -4.75 20.90 16.35
CA PRO A 87 -6.11 21.39 16.49
C PRO A 87 -6.43 21.88 17.91
N VAL A 88 -7.11 23.02 18.01
CA VAL A 88 -7.46 23.68 19.27
C VAL A 88 -8.98 23.73 19.40
N SER A 89 -9.50 23.19 20.51
CA SER A 89 -10.94 23.23 20.79
C SER A 89 -11.48 24.65 20.85
N GLY A 90 -12.59 24.90 20.14
CA GLY A 90 -13.24 26.21 20.08
C GLY A 90 -12.68 27.18 19.02
N ALA A 91 -11.64 26.80 18.27
CA ALA A 91 -11.02 27.66 17.26
C ALA A 91 -11.70 27.60 15.88
N LEU A 92 -12.47 26.55 15.58
CA LEU A 92 -13.09 26.36 14.26
C LEU A 92 -14.19 27.39 14.00
N GLN A 93 -14.21 27.94 12.79
CA GLN A 93 -15.33 28.74 12.31
C GLN A 93 -16.60 27.87 12.15
N PRO A 94 -17.80 28.45 12.28
CA PRO A 94 -19.06 27.70 12.11
C PRO A 94 -19.13 26.96 10.77
N GLY A 95 -19.54 25.70 10.82
CA GLY A 95 -19.70 24.86 9.62
C GLY A 95 -18.39 24.32 9.02
N ARG A 96 -17.22 24.53 9.67
CA ARG A 96 -15.91 24.07 9.17
C ARG A 96 -15.48 22.70 9.70
N GLY A 97 -16.44 21.84 10.04
CA GLY A 97 -16.19 20.48 10.53
C GLY A 97 -16.13 20.39 12.05
N SER A 98 -15.38 19.43 12.58
CA SER A 98 -15.24 19.18 14.01
C SER A 98 -13.79 18.92 14.41
N ILE A 99 -13.43 19.26 15.64
CA ILE A 99 -12.08 19.03 16.17
C ILE A 99 -11.72 17.55 16.15
N ALA A 100 -12.66 16.67 16.46
CA ALA A 100 -12.45 15.22 16.37
C ALA A 100 -12.03 14.77 14.96
N THR A 101 -12.55 15.41 13.92
CA THR A 101 -12.15 15.13 12.53
C THR A 101 -10.70 15.55 12.27
N PHE A 102 -10.30 16.73 12.74
CA PHE A 102 -8.92 17.20 12.60
C PHE A 102 -7.94 16.39 13.45
N ASP A 103 -8.32 15.97 14.65
CA ASP A 103 -7.50 15.10 15.51
C ASP A 103 -7.26 13.74 14.85
N ALA A 104 -8.30 13.13 14.28
CA ALA A 104 -8.19 11.88 13.54
C ALA A 104 -7.28 12.03 12.30
N ALA A 105 -7.47 13.10 11.53
CA ALA A 105 -6.65 13.41 10.37
C ALA A 105 -5.18 13.65 10.74
N ARG A 106 -4.92 14.39 11.82
CA ARG A 106 -3.58 14.62 12.35
C ARG A 106 -2.92 13.33 12.81
N SER A 107 -3.67 12.49 13.53
CA SER A 107 -3.18 11.19 13.99
C SER A 107 -2.74 10.33 12.81
N ARG A 108 -3.59 10.19 11.78
CA ARG A 108 -3.28 9.51 10.52
C ARG A 108 -2.02 10.07 9.85
N LEU A 109 -1.93 11.39 9.71
CA LEU A 109 -0.76 12.07 9.16
C LEU A 109 0.51 11.75 9.96
N THR A 110 0.48 11.91 11.28
CA THR A 110 1.66 11.67 12.13
C THR A 110 2.14 10.22 12.08
N SER A 111 1.21 9.26 11.92
CA SER A 111 1.55 7.86 11.70
C SER A 111 2.29 7.67 10.38
N ALA A 112 1.76 8.21 9.27
CA ALA A 112 2.38 8.11 7.95
C ALA A 112 3.73 8.85 7.86
N LEU A 113 3.89 9.98 8.56
CA LEU A 113 5.14 10.75 8.60
C LEU A 113 6.29 9.99 9.30
N SER A 114 5.99 9.03 10.19
CA SER A 114 7.02 8.32 10.97
C SER A 114 8.05 7.60 10.09
N SER A 115 7.61 7.00 8.98
CA SER A 115 8.47 6.42 7.94
C SER A 115 8.52 7.30 6.69
N GLY A 116 7.43 7.98 6.36
CA GLY A 116 7.28 8.76 5.13
C GLY A 116 8.30 9.87 4.95
N ARG A 117 8.78 10.49 6.04
CA ARG A 117 9.82 11.53 5.97
C ARG A 117 11.11 11.04 5.30
N THR A 118 11.46 9.77 5.46
CA THR A 118 12.67 9.20 4.87
C THR A 118 12.39 8.45 3.58
N SER A 119 11.29 7.69 3.49
CA SER A 119 10.98 6.85 2.33
C SER A 119 10.28 7.59 1.18
N ALA A 120 9.52 8.65 1.48
CA ALA A 120 8.74 9.41 0.51
C ALA A 120 8.68 10.91 0.90
N PRO A 121 9.84 11.60 0.97
CA PRO A 121 9.95 12.93 1.58
C PRO A 121 9.05 13.99 0.96
N ALA A 122 8.89 14.00 -0.38
CA ALA A 122 8.03 14.96 -1.06
C ALA A 122 6.54 14.72 -0.76
N GLN A 123 6.09 13.46 -0.78
CA GLN A 123 4.72 13.09 -0.44
C GLN A 123 4.42 13.40 1.03
N ALA A 124 5.39 13.16 1.92
CA ALA A 124 5.29 13.48 3.34
C ALA A 124 5.14 14.99 3.58
N ALA A 125 5.97 15.80 2.92
CA ALA A 125 5.90 17.26 2.98
C ALA A 125 4.55 17.79 2.48
N ASN A 126 4.10 17.33 1.31
CA ASN A 126 2.82 17.71 0.73
C ASN A 126 1.63 17.34 1.63
N ALA A 127 1.63 16.13 2.21
CA ALA A 127 0.58 15.70 3.12
C ALA A 127 0.53 16.55 4.40
N GLN A 128 1.70 16.93 4.94
CA GLN A 128 1.77 17.81 6.11
C GLN A 128 1.27 19.23 5.77
N ALA A 129 1.75 19.82 4.68
CA ALA A 129 1.36 21.17 4.30
C ALA A 129 -0.14 21.26 3.94
N ALA A 130 -0.69 20.24 3.28
CA ALA A 130 -2.12 20.17 2.96
C ALA A 130 -3.01 20.03 4.22
N PHE A 131 -2.58 19.25 5.22
CA PHE A 131 -3.26 19.19 6.51
C PHE A 131 -3.26 20.57 7.20
N ASP A 132 -2.10 21.22 7.23
CA ASP A 132 -1.97 22.55 7.81
C ASP A 132 -2.85 23.57 7.08
N CYS A 133 -2.93 23.51 5.74
CA CYS A 133 -3.87 24.34 4.97
C CYS A 133 -5.32 24.10 5.36
N TRP A 134 -5.73 22.85 5.46
CA TRP A 134 -7.10 22.53 5.80
C TRP A 134 -7.48 23.09 7.18
N TYR A 135 -6.62 22.89 8.18
CA TYR A 135 -6.90 23.39 9.53
C TYR A 135 -6.80 24.92 9.66
N LEU A 136 -5.73 25.54 9.12
CA LEU A 136 -5.53 26.98 9.22
C LEU A 136 -6.68 27.76 8.54
N ARG A 137 -7.16 27.28 7.39
CA ARG A 137 -8.34 27.89 6.73
C ARG A 137 -9.66 27.60 7.45
N ALA A 138 -9.75 26.53 8.24
CA ALA A 138 -10.95 26.21 8.99
C ALA A 138 -11.11 27.09 10.25
N ILE A 139 -10.01 27.67 10.75
CA ILE A 139 -10.02 28.63 11.88
C ILE A 139 -10.02 30.09 11.42
N ASP A 140 -9.56 30.34 10.18
CA ASP A 140 -9.50 31.66 9.58
C ASP A 140 -10.91 32.20 9.23
N PRO A 141 -11.34 33.35 9.78
CA PRO A 141 -12.64 33.95 9.47
C PRO A 141 -12.75 34.46 8.02
N ASP A 142 -11.65 34.76 7.34
CA ASP A 142 -11.63 35.31 5.98
C ASP A 142 -11.63 34.21 4.91
N SER A 143 -11.37 32.96 5.28
CA SER A 143 -11.38 31.82 4.38
C SER A 143 -12.81 31.35 4.04
N ASP A 144 -13.19 31.32 2.77
CA ASP A 144 -14.48 30.77 2.33
C ASP A 144 -14.56 29.23 2.45
N ALA A 145 -15.78 28.69 2.38
CA ALA A 145 -16.02 27.25 2.52
C ALA A 145 -15.37 26.42 1.39
N ALA A 146 -15.31 26.98 0.18
CA ALA A 146 -14.70 26.30 -0.97
C ALA A 146 -13.18 26.15 -0.78
N ALA A 147 -12.49 27.16 -0.24
CA ALA A 147 -11.07 27.13 0.07
C ALA A 147 -10.74 26.07 1.12
N VAL A 148 -11.56 25.95 2.17
CA VAL A 148 -11.43 24.88 3.16
C VAL A 148 -11.62 23.50 2.52
N SER A 149 -12.66 23.33 1.69
CA SER A 149 -12.90 22.06 0.99
C SER A 149 -11.80 21.70 -0.02
N ARG A 150 -11.19 22.69 -0.69
CA ARG A 150 -10.01 22.47 -1.56
C ARG A 150 -8.85 21.89 -0.75
N CYS A 151 -8.47 22.53 0.35
CA CYS A 151 -7.36 22.02 1.17
C CYS A 151 -7.68 20.68 1.87
N GLN A 152 -8.94 20.43 2.24
CA GLN A 152 -9.36 19.11 2.70
C GLN A 152 -9.16 18.03 1.63
N SER A 153 -9.53 18.33 0.38
CA SER A 153 -9.37 17.40 -0.75
C SER A 153 -7.89 17.16 -1.06
N GLU A 154 -7.08 18.21 -1.06
CA GLU A 154 -5.62 18.14 -1.21
C GLU A 154 -4.98 17.29 -0.10
N PHE A 155 -5.46 17.43 1.15
CA PHE A 155 -4.99 16.59 2.25
C PHE A 155 -5.34 15.12 1.99
N ASN A 156 -6.60 14.83 1.66
CA ASN A 156 -7.06 13.46 1.41
C ASN A 156 -6.28 12.78 0.28
N SER A 157 -5.98 13.49 -0.82
CA SER A 157 -5.17 12.95 -1.91
C SER A 157 -3.71 12.77 -1.50
N SER A 158 -3.13 13.75 -0.78
CA SER A 158 -1.71 13.72 -0.41
C SER A 158 -1.40 12.65 0.63
N ILE A 159 -2.27 12.46 1.63
CA ILE A 159 -2.09 11.40 2.62
C ILE A 159 -2.26 10.01 2.00
N ALA A 160 -3.19 9.84 1.05
CA ALA A 160 -3.34 8.58 0.32
C ALA A 160 -2.11 8.26 -0.54
N ALA A 161 -1.54 9.28 -1.22
CA ALA A 161 -0.31 9.11 -2.00
C ALA A 161 0.90 8.77 -1.12
N LEU A 162 0.99 9.38 0.06
CA LEU A 162 2.02 9.05 1.05
C LEU A 162 1.87 7.62 1.55
N GLU A 163 0.67 7.21 1.98
CA GLU A 163 0.38 5.86 2.44
C GLU A 163 0.69 4.80 1.39
N ALA A 164 0.35 5.05 0.12
CA ALA A 164 0.71 4.16 -0.98
C ALA A 164 2.22 4.05 -1.19
N SER A 165 2.97 5.15 -0.96
CA SER A 165 4.43 5.18 -1.13
C SER A 165 5.18 4.47 0.00
N ILE A 166 4.56 4.33 1.17
CA ILE A 166 5.14 3.66 2.35
C ILE A 166 4.55 2.27 2.59
N ALA A 167 3.55 1.87 1.82
CA ALA A 167 2.96 0.54 1.91
C ALA A 167 3.96 -0.53 1.46
N PRO A 168 4.00 -1.70 2.13
CA PRO A 168 4.78 -2.82 1.62
C PRO A 168 4.26 -3.21 0.23
N PRO A 169 5.15 -3.66 -0.67
CA PRO A 169 4.71 -4.13 -1.99
C PRO A 169 3.67 -5.24 -1.82
N PRO A 170 2.65 -5.30 -2.69
CA PRO A 170 1.65 -6.36 -2.63
C PRO A 170 2.35 -7.71 -2.75
N VAL A 171 2.12 -8.60 -1.77
CA VAL A 171 2.62 -9.97 -1.82
C VAL A 171 1.90 -10.66 -3.00
N GLN A 172 2.65 -10.96 -4.05
CA GLN A 172 2.12 -11.79 -5.13
C GLN A 172 2.11 -13.25 -4.66
N VAL A 173 0.92 -13.76 -4.37
CA VAL A 173 0.74 -15.19 -4.09
C VAL A 173 0.68 -15.90 -5.44
N THR A 174 1.78 -16.52 -5.85
CA THR A 174 1.78 -17.50 -6.95
C THR A 174 1.18 -18.80 -6.43
N LEU A 175 0.10 -19.28 -7.07
CA LEU A 175 -0.41 -20.62 -6.83
C LEU A 175 0.64 -21.65 -7.30
N PRO A 176 0.85 -22.75 -6.57
CA PRO A 176 1.72 -23.83 -7.03
C PRO A 176 1.16 -24.49 -8.30
N ASP A 177 2.02 -25.14 -9.09
CA ASP A 177 1.58 -25.99 -10.20
C ASP A 177 1.01 -27.32 -9.67
N PRO A 178 -0.07 -27.88 -10.24
CA PRO A 178 -0.57 -29.19 -9.84
C PRO A 178 0.50 -30.28 -9.98
N ALA A 179 0.56 -31.21 -9.02
CA ALA A 179 1.49 -32.34 -9.04
C ALA A 179 0.74 -33.67 -8.94
N THR A 180 1.23 -34.73 -9.59
CA THR A 180 0.62 -36.06 -9.53
C THR A 180 1.66 -37.12 -9.19
N PHE A 181 1.32 -37.97 -8.23
CA PHE A 181 2.11 -39.13 -7.81
C PHE A 181 1.31 -40.42 -8.03
N THR A 182 1.98 -41.55 -8.23
CA THR A 182 1.31 -42.81 -8.51
C THR A 182 1.88 -43.94 -7.65
N SER A 183 0.99 -44.62 -6.93
CA SER A 183 1.31 -45.80 -6.12
C SER A 183 0.71 -47.05 -6.75
N TYR A 184 1.48 -48.12 -6.92
CA TYR A 184 1.06 -49.35 -7.59
C TYR A 184 0.74 -50.48 -6.60
N PHE A 185 -0.16 -51.38 -7.01
CA PHE A 185 -0.65 -52.48 -6.19
C PHE A 185 -0.51 -53.84 -6.89
N GLY A 186 -0.34 -54.88 -6.07
CA GLY A 186 -0.38 -56.27 -6.54
C GLY A 186 -1.77 -56.68 -7.00
N PHE A 187 -1.83 -57.87 -7.61
CA PHE A 187 -3.07 -58.45 -8.09
C PHE A 187 -3.97 -58.84 -6.91
N ASP A 188 -5.21 -58.34 -6.91
CA ASP A 188 -6.19 -58.55 -5.82
C ASP A 188 -5.75 -58.02 -4.44
N GLU A 189 -4.82 -57.06 -4.44
CA GLU A 189 -4.27 -56.48 -3.21
C GLU A 189 -4.67 -55.01 -3.05
N TRP A 190 -4.86 -54.60 -1.78
CA TRP A 190 -5.07 -53.20 -1.38
C TRP A 190 -4.17 -52.77 -0.22
N PHE A 191 -3.27 -53.64 0.25
CA PHE A 191 -2.29 -53.26 1.25
C PHE A 191 -1.15 -52.46 0.61
N LEU A 192 -0.63 -51.49 1.36
CA LEU A 192 0.50 -50.68 0.91
C LEU A 192 1.80 -51.48 1.07
N ARG A 193 2.63 -51.42 0.03
CA ARG A 193 3.99 -51.95 0.03
C ARG A 193 4.98 -50.85 0.44
N ALA A 194 6.22 -51.22 0.74
CA ALA A 194 7.23 -50.26 1.19
C ALA A 194 7.45 -49.11 0.18
N ASP A 195 7.45 -49.42 -1.12
CA ASP A 195 7.56 -48.44 -2.21
C ASP A 195 6.38 -47.46 -2.27
N ALA A 196 5.18 -47.88 -1.85
CA ALA A 196 4.03 -46.99 -1.76
C ALA A 196 4.23 -45.93 -0.65
N LEU A 197 4.89 -46.28 0.46
CA LEU A 197 5.16 -45.34 1.55
C LEU A 197 6.10 -44.22 1.11
N ASP A 198 7.11 -44.54 0.29
CA ASP A 198 8.04 -43.54 -0.27
C ASP A 198 7.30 -42.53 -1.16
N VAL A 199 6.41 -43.02 -2.03
CA VAL A 199 5.59 -42.17 -2.92
C VAL A 199 4.66 -41.26 -2.11
N ILE A 200 4.00 -41.80 -1.09
CA ILE A 200 3.10 -41.02 -0.23
C ILE A 200 3.88 -39.97 0.55
N GLY A 201 5.07 -40.31 1.07
CA GLY A 201 5.95 -39.38 1.76
C GLY A 201 6.37 -38.21 0.86
N ALA A 202 6.76 -38.49 -0.39
CA ALA A 202 7.10 -37.45 -1.37
C ALA A 202 5.91 -36.54 -1.71
N ALA A 203 4.71 -37.11 -1.86
CA ALA A 203 3.49 -36.33 -2.09
C ALA A 203 3.16 -35.42 -0.90
N MET A 204 3.31 -35.91 0.33
CA MET A 204 3.09 -35.14 1.56
C MET A 204 4.07 -33.97 1.69
N GLU A 205 5.36 -34.19 1.39
CA GLU A 205 6.37 -33.13 1.43
C GLU A 205 6.10 -32.06 0.37
N THR A 206 5.70 -32.48 -0.84
CA THR A 206 5.32 -31.57 -1.93
C THR A 206 4.08 -30.76 -1.56
N ALA A 207 3.06 -31.39 -0.97
CA ALA A 207 1.85 -30.70 -0.52
C ALA A 207 2.17 -29.59 0.52
N ARG A 208 3.05 -29.90 1.48
CA ARG A 208 3.46 -28.98 2.55
C ARG A 208 4.28 -27.79 2.05
N THR A 209 5.25 -28.05 1.18
CA THR A 209 6.19 -27.02 0.69
C THR A 209 5.61 -26.20 -0.45
N GLY A 210 4.74 -26.78 -1.26
CA GLY A 210 4.07 -26.12 -2.38
C GLY A 210 2.86 -25.28 -1.99
N GLY A 211 2.24 -25.52 -0.82
CA GLY A 211 1.04 -24.80 -0.39
C GLY A 211 -0.25 -25.29 -1.05
N HIS A 212 -0.33 -26.59 -1.34
CA HIS A 212 -1.52 -27.22 -1.93
C HIS A 212 -2.64 -27.39 -0.90
N GLY A 213 -3.85 -26.91 -1.24
CA GLY A 213 -5.02 -26.96 -0.35
C GLY A 213 -5.85 -28.26 -0.44
N GLU A 214 -5.83 -28.96 -1.57
CA GLU A 214 -6.65 -30.16 -1.81
C GLU A 214 -5.82 -31.31 -2.38
N ILE A 215 -6.13 -32.53 -1.94
CA ILE A 215 -5.52 -33.79 -2.37
C ILE A 215 -6.64 -34.70 -2.90
N VAL A 216 -6.53 -35.13 -4.16
CA VAL A 216 -7.48 -36.08 -4.77
C VAL A 216 -6.80 -37.44 -4.94
N LEU A 217 -7.41 -38.48 -4.37
CA LEU A 217 -6.96 -39.85 -4.45
C LEU A 217 -7.87 -40.65 -5.40
N GLY A 218 -7.35 -40.98 -6.58
CA GLY A 218 -8.04 -41.78 -7.60
C GLY A 218 -7.60 -43.23 -7.55
N GLY A 219 -8.47 -44.14 -7.14
CA GLY A 219 -8.19 -45.58 -7.16
C GLY A 219 -8.56 -46.23 -8.49
N HIS A 220 -7.70 -47.15 -8.98
CA HIS A 220 -7.89 -47.87 -10.24
C HIS A 220 -7.62 -49.38 -10.09
N THR A 221 -8.20 -50.18 -10.96
CA THR A 221 -7.92 -51.62 -11.13
C THR A 221 -7.56 -51.94 -12.58
N ASP A 222 -7.05 -53.16 -12.81
CA ASP A 222 -7.05 -53.73 -14.16
C ASP A 222 -8.46 -54.27 -14.50
N THR A 223 -8.60 -54.75 -15.73
CA THR A 223 -9.86 -55.25 -16.30
C THR A 223 -10.21 -56.68 -15.88
N SER A 224 -9.51 -57.24 -14.90
CA SER A 224 -9.73 -58.63 -14.48
C SER A 224 -10.81 -58.75 -13.41
N GLY A 225 -11.73 -59.70 -13.57
CA GLY A 225 -12.86 -59.90 -12.67
C GLY A 225 -14.13 -59.14 -13.08
N ARG A 226 -14.98 -58.81 -12.10
CA ARG A 226 -16.27 -58.12 -12.33
C ARG A 226 -16.09 -56.63 -12.04
N ALA A 227 -16.69 -55.76 -12.86
CA ALA A 227 -16.69 -54.30 -12.66
C ALA A 227 -17.04 -53.88 -11.21
N SER A 228 -18.13 -54.41 -10.63
CA SER A 228 -18.54 -54.07 -9.26
C SER A 228 -17.54 -54.48 -8.18
N TYR A 229 -16.75 -55.53 -8.43
CA TYR A 229 -15.65 -55.91 -7.56
C TYR A 229 -14.48 -54.93 -7.70
N ASN A 230 -14.17 -54.56 -8.94
CA ASN A 230 -13.12 -53.61 -9.28
C ASN A 230 -13.40 -52.21 -8.71
N ASP A 231 -14.65 -51.75 -8.72
CA ASP A 231 -15.06 -50.51 -8.05
C ASP A 231 -14.75 -50.55 -6.55
N ALA A 232 -15.18 -51.61 -5.86
CA ALA A 232 -14.95 -51.77 -4.42
C ALA A 232 -13.45 -51.91 -4.08
N LEU A 233 -12.68 -52.62 -4.91
CA LEU A 233 -11.24 -52.78 -4.72
C LEU A 233 -10.50 -51.46 -4.92
N SER A 234 -10.86 -50.69 -5.94
CA SER A 234 -10.27 -49.38 -6.20
C SER A 234 -10.50 -48.39 -5.04
N LEU A 235 -11.70 -48.40 -4.46
CA LEU A 235 -12.03 -47.60 -3.27
C LEU A 235 -11.14 -47.99 -2.08
N ARG A 236 -11.00 -49.29 -1.80
CA ARG A 236 -10.16 -49.77 -0.69
C ARG A 236 -8.70 -49.32 -0.83
N ARG A 237 -8.16 -49.33 -2.04
CA ARG A 237 -6.80 -48.84 -2.32
C ARG A 237 -6.66 -47.35 -2.01
N ALA A 238 -7.59 -46.53 -2.50
CA ALA A 238 -7.55 -45.10 -2.26
C ALA A 238 -7.74 -44.76 -0.77
N GLU A 239 -8.60 -45.49 -0.06
CA GLU A 239 -8.77 -45.34 1.40
C GLU A 239 -7.53 -45.78 2.19
N ALA A 240 -6.80 -46.82 1.74
CA ALA A 240 -5.53 -47.21 2.34
C ALA A 240 -4.48 -46.09 2.23
N VAL A 241 -4.37 -45.48 1.05
CA VAL A 241 -3.50 -44.31 0.84
C VAL A 241 -3.93 -43.13 1.71
N LYS A 242 -5.24 -42.83 1.78
CA LYS A 242 -5.80 -41.78 2.63
C LYS A 242 -5.42 -41.97 4.10
N ALA A 243 -5.61 -43.17 4.63
CA ALA A 243 -5.29 -43.48 6.02
C ALA A 243 -3.81 -43.19 6.33
N THR A 244 -2.89 -43.62 5.46
CA THR A 244 -1.47 -43.35 5.62
C THR A 244 -1.13 -41.85 5.49
N MET A 245 -1.76 -41.11 4.57
CA MET A 245 -1.56 -39.66 4.49
C MET A 245 -2.01 -38.94 5.76
N ILE A 246 -3.12 -39.36 6.37
CA ILE A 246 -3.60 -38.82 7.65
C ILE A 246 -2.61 -39.15 8.78
N GLU A 247 -2.10 -40.37 8.84
CA GLU A 247 -1.05 -40.76 9.81
C GLU A 247 0.22 -39.91 9.66
N LEU A 248 0.56 -39.54 8.42
CA LEU A 248 1.67 -38.64 8.11
C LEU A 248 1.34 -37.16 8.37
N GLY A 249 0.10 -36.83 8.75
CA GLY A 249 -0.31 -35.49 9.18
C GLY A 249 -1.12 -34.68 8.18
N ALA A 250 -1.71 -35.30 7.16
CA ALA A 250 -2.69 -34.64 6.30
C ALA A 250 -4.01 -34.39 7.06
N LEU A 251 -4.68 -33.27 6.77
CA LEU A 251 -6.02 -33.01 7.28
C LEU A 251 -7.04 -33.89 6.54
N PRO A 252 -7.92 -34.64 7.23
CA PRO A 252 -8.90 -35.50 6.57
C PRO A 252 -9.79 -34.77 5.55
N ASP A 253 -10.14 -33.51 5.85
CA ASP A 253 -11.00 -32.66 5.01
C ASP A 253 -10.29 -32.16 3.74
N ALA A 254 -8.95 -32.20 3.71
CA ALA A 254 -8.17 -31.87 2.53
C ALA A 254 -8.10 -33.04 1.52
N ILE A 255 -8.56 -34.24 1.88
CA ILE A 255 -8.43 -35.44 1.06
C ILE A 255 -9.80 -35.90 0.52
N ARG A 256 -9.96 -35.81 -0.81
CA ARG A 256 -11.08 -36.40 -1.55
C ARG A 256 -10.69 -37.75 -2.15
N VAL A 257 -11.54 -38.76 -1.96
CA VAL A 257 -11.35 -40.11 -2.51
C VAL A 257 -12.30 -40.34 -3.67
N VAL A 258 -11.80 -40.91 -4.77
CA VAL A 258 -12.57 -41.29 -5.95
C VAL A 258 -12.20 -42.71 -6.36
N ALA A 259 -13.21 -43.55 -6.59
CA ALA A 259 -13.05 -44.93 -7.02
C ALA A 259 -13.41 -45.03 -8.51
N TYR A 260 -12.42 -45.28 -9.37
CA TYR A 260 -12.63 -45.40 -10.82
C TYR A 260 -12.80 -46.84 -11.29
N GLY A 261 -12.47 -47.84 -10.46
CA GLY A 261 -12.48 -49.24 -10.87
C GLY A 261 -11.62 -49.45 -12.12
N GLU A 262 -12.21 -50.11 -13.13
CA GLU A 262 -11.57 -50.38 -14.42
C GLU A 262 -11.92 -49.34 -15.51
N THR A 263 -12.59 -48.24 -15.16
CA THR A 263 -13.10 -47.27 -16.15
C THR A 263 -12.07 -46.25 -16.65
N GLN A 264 -10.94 -46.09 -15.91
CA GLN A 264 -9.87 -45.14 -16.21
C GLN A 264 -8.51 -45.86 -16.24
N LEU A 265 -8.28 -46.63 -17.30
CA LEU A 265 -7.07 -47.43 -17.49
C LEU A 265 -5.88 -46.56 -17.91
N ALA A 266 -4.71 -46.81 -17.33
CA ALA A 266 -3.44 -46.24 -17.80
C ALA A 266 -2.98 -46.93 -19.09
N VAL A 267 -3.21 -48.24 -19.18
CA VAL A 267 -2.94 -49.06 -20.37
C VAL A 267 -4.26 -49.68 -20.80
N GLN A 268 -4.71 -49.37 -22.02
CA GLN A 268 -5.95 -49.91 -22.55
C GLN A 268 -5.84 -51.42 -22.76
N THR A 269 -6.74 -52.17 -22.13
CA THR A 269 -6.82 -53.63 -22.20
C THR A 269 -8.24 -54.08 -22.46
N GLY A 270 -8.42 -55.27 -23.04
CA GLY A 270 -9.73 -55.91 -23.14
C GLY A 270 -10.17 -56.55 -21.82
N ASP A 271 -11.41 -57.03 -21.78
CA ASP A 271 -11.97 -57.68 -20.60
C ASP A 271 -11.10 -58.85 -20.10
N ASN A 272 -11.06 -58.99 -18.79
CA ASN A 272 -10.38 -60.07 -18.08
C ASN A 272 -8.85 -60.11 -18.25
N VAL A 273 -8.23 -58.98 -18.61
CA VAL A 273 -6.77 -58.84 -18.71
C VAL A 273 -6.19 -58.30 -17.41
N ARG A 274 -5.10 -58.93 -16.95
CA ARG A 274 -4.30 -58.46 -15.82
C ARG A 274 -3.21 -57.52 -16.32
N GLU A 275 -3.17 -56.31 -15.78
CA GLU A 275 -2.21 -55.28 -16.17
C GLU A 275 -1.74 -54.52 -14.93
N ALA A 276 -0.44 -54.59 -14.64
CA ALA A 276 0.12 -54.04 -13.42
C ALA A 276 0.01 -52.53 -13.33
N LEU A 277 0.18 -51.83 -14.45
CA LEU A 277 0.13 -50.37 -14.48
C LEU A 277 -1.30 -49.84 -14.24
N ASN A 278 -2.33 -50.64 -14.48
CA ASN A 278 -3.70 -50.27 -14.20
C ASN A 278 -4.06 -50.38 -12.72
N ARG A 279 -3.35 -51.21 -11.95
CA ARG A 279 -3.55 -51.39 -10.51
C ARG A 279 -2.81 -50.30 -9.73
N ARG A 280 -3.42 -49.13 -9.63
CA ARG A 280 -2.76 -47.94 -9.03
C ARG A 280 -3.70 -47.07 -8.23
N VAL A 281 -3.12 -46.18 -7.43
CA VAL A 281 -3.75 -44.97 -6.91
C VAL A 281 -2.97 -43.76 -7.42
N GLU A 282 -3.68 -42.80 -7.99
CA GLU A 282 -3.14 -41.49 -8.35
C GLU A 282 -3.39 -40.51 -7.21
N ILE A 283 -2.36 -39.79 -6.79
CA ILE A 283 -2.39 -38.74 -5.76
C ILE A 283 -2.19 -37.42 -6.47
N GLN A 284 -3.26 -36.65 -6.63
CA GLN A 284 -3.24 -35.36 -7.30
C GLN A 284 -3.25 -34.24 -6.26
N LEU A 285 -2.23 -33.38 -6.29
CA LEU A 285 -2.13 -32.19 -5.46
C LEU A 285 -2.68 -30.99 -6.24
N VAL A 286 -3.70 -30.35 -5.69
CA VAL A 286 -4.38 -29.20 -6.29
C VAL A 286 -4.09 -27.96 -5.46
N PRO A 287 -3.77 -26.82 -6.09
CA PRO A 287 -3.53 -25.55 -5.40
C PRO A 287 -4.69 -25.13 -4.49
#